data_AF-A0A3B0PD01-F1
#
_entry.id   AF-A0A3B0PD01-F1
#
_cell.length_a   1.000
_cell.length_b   1.000
_cell.length_c   1.000
_cell.angle_alpha   90.00
_cell.angle_beta   90.00
_cell.angle_gamma   90.00
#
_symmetry.space_group_name_H-M   'P 1'
#
loop_
_entity.id
_entity.type
_entity.pdbx_description
1 polymer ?
#
loop_
_entity_poly.entity_id
_entity_poly.type
_entity_poly.pdbx_seq_one_letter_code
_entity_poly.pdbx_strand_id
1 'polypeptide(L)'
;MPLAVMMAHDLVRLAKELIDNKTFNHAKYDMKAQVSLNYLDNNQVELKTILMSIQHEENVDLSVFKLFVKKFIMDEVATKYGFNKNYEALINPSGLFVSGGPTADTGLTGRKLLVDSFGIYAHHGGGAYSGKDYTKVDRSGAYYARWIAKHIVKAKLASQCEVIISW
;
A
#
# COMPACT_ATOMS: atom_id res chain seq x y z
N MET A 1 -1.50 12.59 -3.72
CA MET A 1 -1.39 11.13 -3.97
C MET A 1 -2.75 10.55 -3.60
N PRO A 2 -3.23 9.50 -4.29
CA PRO A 2 -4.50 8.87 -3.93
C PRO A 2 -4.44 8.27 -2.52
N LEU A 3 -5.50 8.44 -1.73
CA LEU A 3 -5.47 8.15 -0.30
C LEU A 3 -5.31 6.65 0.00
N ALA A 4 -6.08 5.79 -0.68
CA ALA A 4 -6.08 4.36 -0.42
C ALA A 4 -4.71 3.70 -0.63
N VAL A 5 -4.01 4.01 -1.75
CA VAL A 5 -2.67 3.47 -2.02
C VAL A 5 -1.64 3.97 -1.02
N MET A 6 -1.73 5.23 -0.57
CA MET A 6 -0.85 5.74 0.48
C MET A 6 -1.05 5.00 1.80
N MET A 7 -2.29 4.79 2.22
CA MET A 7 -2.60 4.04 3.43
C MET A 7 -2.10 2.59 3.34
N ALA A 8 -2.32 1.92 2.19
CA ALA A 8 -1.83 0.56 1.97
C ALA A 8 -0.29 0.48 2.05
N HIS A 9 0.42 1.45 1.48
CA HIS A 9 1.88 1.53 1.60
C HIS A 9 2.34 1.76 3.04
N ASP A 10 1.64 2.62 3.78
CA ASP A 10 1.99 2.94 5.16
C ASP A 10 1.73 1.75 6.10
N LEU A 11 0.69 0.95 5.86
CA LEU A 11 0.43 -0.29 6.61
C LEU A 11 1.58 -1.28 6.49
N VAL A 12 2.01 -1.58 5.26
CA VAL A 12 3.12 -2.51 5.00
C VAL A 12 4.45 -1.94 5.51
N ARG A 13 4.67 -0.63 5.37
CA ARG A 13 5.88 0.02 5.87
C ARG A 13 5.98 -0.05 7.38
N LEU A 14 4.90 0.28 8.09
CA LEU A 14 4.85 0.22 9.55
C LEU A 14 5.01 -1.22 10.05
N ALA A 15 4.34 -2.19 9.42
CA ALA A 15 4.52 -3.60 9.76
C ALA A 15 5.99 -4.03 9.62
N LYS A 16 6.65 -3.66 8.51
CA LYS A 16 8.08 -3.92 8.30
C LYS A 16 8.95 -3.25 9.36
N GLU A 17 8.71 -1.98 9.69
CA GLU A 17 9.46 -1.26 10.73
C GLU A 17 9.36 -1.96 12.10
N LEU A 18 8.17 -2.46 12.45
CA LEU A 18 7.95 -3.21 13.68
C LEU A 18 8.58 -4.61 13.66
N ILE A 19 8.71 -5.24 12.50
CA ILE A 19 9.47 -6.49 12.34
C ILE A 19 10.98 -6.20 12.52
N ASP A 20 11.49 -5.19 11.81
CA ASP A 20 12.91 -4.84 11.80
C ASP A 20 13.42 -4.43 13.19
N ASN A 21 12.58 -3.75 13.99
CA ASN A 21 12.90 -3.36 15.36
C ASN A 21 12.54 -4.43 16.42
N LYS A 22 12.08 -5.62 15.99
CA LYS A 22 11.71 -6.77 16.85
C LYS A 22 10.54 -6.50 17.81
N THR A 23 9.69 -5.51 17.54
CA THR A 23 8.46 -5.26 18.32
C THR A 23 7.33 -6.19 17.88
N PHE A 24 7.27 -6.56 16.60
CA PHE A 24 6.27 -7.46 16.06
C PHE A 24 6.77 -8.91 16.03
N ASN A 25 6.74 -9.54 17.21
CA ASN A 25 7.19 -10.92 17.37
C ASN A 25 6.38 -11.89 16.48
N HIS A 26 7.05 -12.94 16.02
CA HIS A 26 6.50 -14.03 15.19
C HIS A 26 6.02 -13.62 13.79
N ALA A 27 6.05 -12.35 13.42
CA ALA A 27 5.77 -11.89 12.05
C ALA A 27 6.98 -12.12 11.13
N LYS A 28 6.70 -12.41 9.86
CA LYS A 28 7.68 -12.58 8.78
C LYS A 28 7.45 -11.53 7.68
N TYR A 29 8.34 -11.49 6.70
CA TYR A 29 8.44 -10.40 5.74
C TYR A 29 7.43 -10.44 4.58
N ASP A 30 6.80 -11.58 4.27
CA ASP A 30 5.77 -11.63 3.23
C ASP A 30 4.44 -11.08 3.75
N MET A 31 3.95 -10.01 3.13
CA MET A 31 2.76 -9.32 3.58
C MET A 31 2.03 -8.60 2.46
N LYS A 32 0.72 -8.46 2.61
CA LYS A 32 -0.19 -7.79 1.68
C LYS A 32 -1.12 -6.88 2.49
N ALA A 33 -1.40 -5.69 1.96
CA ALA A 33 -2.38 -4.77 2.52
C ALA A 33 -3.33 -4.26 1.43
N GLN A 34 -4.59 -4.07 1.81
CA GLN A 34 -5.62 -3.47 0.98
C GLN A 34 -6.47 -2.52 1.83
N VAL A 35 -6.83 -1.38 1.25
CA VAL A 35 -7.66 -0.37 1.90
C VAL A 35 -8.83 -0.04 0.98
N SER A 36 -10.05 -0.12 1.52
CA SER A 36 -11.28 0.25 0.84
C SER A 36 -11.82 1.54 1.46
N LEU A 37 -11.97 2.57 0.63
CA LEU A 37 -12.53 3.87 1.01
C LEU A 37 -13.87 4.08 0.29
N ASN A 38 -14.81 4.71 0.98
CA ASN A 38 -16.06 5.17 0.40
C ASN A 38 -15.97 6.69 0.19
N TYR A 39 -16.20 7.16 -1.05
CA TYR A 39 -16.22 8.58 -1.39
C TYR A 39 -17.68 9.02 -1.50
N LEU A 40 -18.10 9.93 -0.63
CA LEU A 40 -19.47 10.40 -0.53
C LEU A 40 -19.67 11.71 -1.33
N ASP A 41 -20.91 11.97 -1.74
CA ASP A 41 -21.27 13.15 -2.56
C ASP A 41 -20.96 14.49 -1.88
N ASN A 42 -20.91 14.50 -0.55
CA ASN A 42 -20.58 15.69 0.26
C ASN A 42 -19.07 15.92 0.43
N ASN A 43 -18.23 15.32 -0.41
CA ASN A 43 -16.76 15.31 -0.33
C ASN A 43 -16.20 14.66 0.95
N GLN A 44 -17.02 13.97 1.75
CA GLN A 44 -16.50 13.16 2.85
C GLN A 44 -15.94 11.85 2.31
N VAL A 45 -14.90 11.36 2.99
CA VAL A 45 -14.31 10.06 2.71
C VAL A 45 -14.44 9.23 3.98
N GLU A 46 -14.93 8.01 3.85
CA GLU A 46 -15.03 7.07 4.96
C GLU A 46 -14.10 5.89 4.74
N LEU A 47 -13.44 5.47 5.81
CA LEU A 47 -12.65 4.24 5.82
C LEU A 47 -13.58 3.05 6.05
N LYS A 48 -13.80 2.24 5.02
CA LYS A 48 -14.74 1.11 5.08
C LYS A 48 -14.08 -0.15 5.63
N THR A 49 -12.98 -0.56 5.00
CA THR A 49 -12.32 -1.84 5.31
C THR A 49 -10.80 -1.67 5.20
N ILE A 50 -10.07 -2.24 6.16
CA ILE A 50 -8.64 -2.50 6.04
C ILE A 50 -8.44 -4.02 6.08
N LEU A 51 -7.73 -4.55 5.08
CA LEU A 51 -7.29 -5.93 5.03
C LEU A 51 -5.76 -5.98 5.11
N MET A 52 -5.24 -6.84 5.99
CA MET A 52 -3.85 -7.25 5.96
C MET A 52 -3.71 -8.77 6.06
N SER A 53 -2.87 -9.33 5.21
CA SER A 53 -2.36 -10.70 5.34
C SER A 53 -0.87 -10.61 5.61
N ILE A 54 -0.43 -11.05 6.79
CA ILE A 54 0.97 -10.99 7.20
C ILE A 54 1.43 -12.40 7.52
N GLN A 55 2.54 -12.81 6.92
CA GLN A 55 3.16 -14.10 7.17
C GLN A 55 3.63 -14.19 8.62
N HIS A 56 3.53 -15.37 9.23
CA HIS A 56 3.91 -15.59 10.62
C HIS A 56 4.58 -16.95 10.85
N GLU A 57 5.06 -17.17 12.07
CA GLU A 57 5.52 -18.46 12.55
C GLU A 57 4.35 -19.42 12.80
N GLU A 58 4.60 -20.74 12.70
CA GLU A 58 3.57 -21.77 12.80
C GLU A 58 2.88 -21.80 14.17
N ASN A 59 3.65 -21.60 15.24
CA ASN A 59 3.19 -21.73 16.62
C ASN A 59 2.70 -20.40 17.22
N VAL A 60 2.31 -19.43 16.40
CA VAL A 60 1.82 -18.14 16.89
C VAL A 60 0.41 -18.27 17.46
N ASP A 61 0.12 -17.57 18.57
CA ASP A 61 -1.25 -17.32 18.98
C ASP A 61 -1.88 -16.30 18.01
N LEU A 62 -2.74 -16.80 17.11
CA LEU A 62 -3.42 -15.98 16.11
C LEU A 62 -4.29 -14.87 16.73
N SER A 63 -4.85 -15.07 17.91
CA SER A 63 -5.71 -14.07 18.55
C SER A 63 -4.86 -12.88 18.99
N VAL A 64 -3.73 -13.15 19.65
CA VAL A 64 -2.76 -12.12 20.06
C VAL A 64 -2.16 -11.42 18.84
N PHE A 65 -1.79 -12.19 17.80
CA PHE A 65 -1.26 -11.65 16.55
C PHE A 65 -2.23 -10.69 15.87
N LYS A 66 -3.51 -11.08 15.73
CA LYS A 66 -4.55 -10.23 15.12
C LYS A 66 -4.81 -8.97 15.95
N LEU A 67 -4.85 -9.08 17.28
CA LEU A 67 -4.98 -7.91 18.15
C LEU A 67 -3.80 -6.95 17.99
N PHE A 68 -2.57 -7.47 17.88
CA PHE A 68 -1.39 -6.67 17.64
C PHE A 68 -1.48 -5.91 16.30
N VAL A 69 -1.79 -6.61 15.21
CA VAL A 69 -1.95 -6.01 13.88
C VAL A 69 -3.02 -4.92 13.88
N LYS A 70 -4.19 -5.19 14.50
CA LYS A 70 -5.27 -4.20 14.58
C LYS A 70 -4.80 -2.94 15.32
N LYS A 71 -4.24 -3.11 16.52
CA LYS A 71 -3.95 -2.01 17.44
C LYS A 71 -2.73 -1.19 17.02
N PHE A 72 -1.62 -1.84 16.68
CA PHE A 72 -0.34 -1.17 16.50
C PHE A 72 0.00 -0.88 15.03
N ILE A 73 -0.80 -1.40 14.09
CA ILE A 73 -0.59 -1.15 12.66
C ILE A 73 -1.83 -0.50 12.04
N MET A 74 -2.97 -1.20 12.01
CA MET A 74 -4.15 -0.69 11.31
C MET A 74 -4.70 0.58 11.95
N ASP A 75 -4.84 0.61 13.28
CA ASP A 75 -5.37 1.75 14.01
C ASP A 75 -4.43 2.96 14.02
N GLU A 76 -3.12 2.72 14.05
CA GLU A 76 -2.12 3.78 13.94
C GLU A 76 -2.16 4.44 12.56
N VAL A 77 -2.24 3.64 11.49
CA VAL A 77 -2.40 4.18 10.13
C VAL A 77 -3.75 4.88 9.97
N ALA A 78 -4.85 4.30 10.43
CA ALA A 78 -6.16 4.96 10.36
C ALA A 78 -6.14 6.34 11.06
N THR A 79 -5.57 6.39 12.27
CA THR A 79 -5.46 7.62 13.07
C THR A 79 -4.55 8.66 12.39
N LYS A 80 -3.42 8.23 11.82
CA LYS A 80 -2.49 9.10 11.06
C LYS A 80 -3.18 9.85 9.92
N TYR A 81 -4.18 9.22 9.28
CA TYR A 81 -4.95 9.80 8.18
C TYR A 81 -6.26 10.46 8.64
N GLY A 82 -6.50 10.60 9.95
CA GLY A 82 -7.66 11.29 10.50
C GLY A 82 -8.95 10.47 10.50
N PHE A 83 -8.88 9.15 10.26
CA PHE A 83 -10.03 8.27 10.35
C PHE A 83 -10.26 7.79 11.78
N ASN A 84 -11.52 7.53 12.11
CA ASN A 84 -11.85 6.79 13.31
C ASN A 84 -11.48 5.30 13.14
N LYS A 85 -11.53 4.55 14.24
CA LYS A 85 -11.17 3.12 14.28
C LYS A 85 -12.36 2.19 14.00
N ASN A 86 -13.47 2.75 13.49
CA ASN A 86 -14.70 2.04 13.17
C ASN A 86 -14.72 1.66 11.69
N TYR A 87 -13.85 0.70 11.34
CA TYR A 87 -13.77 0.09 10.02
C TYR A 87 -13.77 -1.42 10.16
N GLU A 88 -14.16 -2.12 9.11
CA GLU A 88 -14.04 -3.57 9.06
C GLU A 88 -12.56 -3.97 8.96
N ALA A 89 -12.07 -4.71 9.95
CA ALA A 89 -10.70 -5.19 9.99
C ALA A 89 -10.61 -6.66 9.59
N LEU A 90 -9.97 -6.94 8.46
CA LEU A 90 -9.75 -8.29 7.95
C LEU A 90 -8.27 -8.67 8.09
N ILE A 91 -7.95 -9.49 9.10
CA ILE A 91 -6.57 -9.89 9.38
C ILE A 91 -6.41 -11.39 9.15
N ASN A 92 -5.53 -11.73 8.20
CA ASN A 92 -5.31 -13.08 7.70
C ASN A 92 -6.65 -13.84 7.46
N PRO A 93 -7.56 -13.29 6.63
CA PRO A 93 -8.90 -13.87 6.45
C PRO A 93 -8.86 -15.25 5.78
N SER A 94 -7.79 -15.58 5.06
CA SER A 94 -7.55 -16.89 4.45
C SER A 94 -7.03 -17.95 5.43
N GLY A 95 -6.89 -17.62 6.73
CA GLY A 95 -6.37 -18.53 7.75
C GLY A 95 -4.86 -18.39 7.96
N LEU A 96 -4.19 -19.52 8.18
CA LEU A 96 -2.75 -19.56 8.49
C LEU A 96 -1.92 -19.09 7.29
N PHE A 97 -0.91 -18.27 7.56
CA PHE A 97 0.05 -17.81 6.56
C PHE A 97 1.48 -18.08 7.04
N VAL A 98 1.86 -19.36 7.08
CA VAL A 98 3.17 -19.81 7.62
C VAL A 98 4.26 -19.80 6.53
N SER A 99 3.92 -20.33 5.35
CA SER A 99 4.79 -20.40 4.17
C SER A 99 4.54 -19.20 3.25
N GLY A 100 5.60 -18.51 2.84
CA GLY A 100 5.53 -17.27 2.08
C GLY A 100 6.87 -16.95 1.42
N GLY A 101 6.92 -15.87 0.65
CA GLY A 101 8.10 -15.51 -0.13
C GLY A 101 8.35 -16.46 -1.32
N PRO A 102 9.59 -16.57 -1.81
CA PRO A 102 9.91 -17.34 -3.02
C PRO A 102 9.59 -18.83 -2.96
N THR A 103 9.46 -19.41 -1.76
CA THR A 103 9.07 -20.81 -1.58
C THR A 103 7.60 -21.06 -1.87
N ALA A 104 6.76 -20.02 -1.81
CA ALA A 104 5.32 -20.11 -2.01
C ALA A 104 4.85 -19.46 -3.32
N ASP A 105 5.57 -18.47 -3.86
CA ASP A 105 5.22 -17.78 -5.10
C ASP A 105 6.47 -17.32 -5.86
N THR A 106 6.44 -17.45 -7.20
CA THR A 106 7.56 -17.02 -8.05
C THR A 106 7.49 -15.50 -8.26
N GLY A 107 8.48 -14.79 -7.73
CA GLY A 107 8.63 -13.35 -7.93
C GLY A 107 9.29 -13.01 -9.27
N LEU A 108 8.76 -12.01 -10.00
CA LEU A 108 9.41 -11.42 -11.17
C LEU A 108 9.43 -9.89 -11.09
N THR A 109 10.49 -9.30 -11.63
CA THR A 109 10.64 -7.84 -11.77
C THR A 109 9.46 -7.24 -12.54
N GLY A 110 8.94 -6.09 -12.09
CA GLY A 110 7.89 -5.36 -12.80
C GLY A 110 6.49 -5.96 -12.70
N ARG A 111 6.22 -6.88 -11.77
CA ARG A 111 4.88 -7.48 -11.56
C ARG A 111 4.05 -6.79 -10.46
N LYS A 112 4.41 -5.57 -10.08
CA LYS A 112 3.74 -4.75 -9.05
C LYS A 112 3.57 -3.28 -9.50
N LEU A 113 3.37 -3.06 -10.80
CA LEU A 113 3.31 -1.71 -11.42
C LEU A 113 2.31 -0.75 -10.77
N LEU A 114 1.11 -1.22 -10.46
CA LEU A 114 0.08 -0.39 -9.83
C LEU A 114 0.39 -0.09 -8.36
N VAL A 115 1.15 -0.96 -7.69
CA VAL A 115 1.69 -0.69 -6.35
C VAL A 115 2.81 0.36 -6.45
N ASP A 116 3.69 0.24 -7.45
CA ASP A 116 4.80 1.18 -7.66
C ASP A 116 4.35 2.62 -8.02
N SER A 117 3.08 2.82 -8.40
CA SER A 117 2.55 4.08 -8.94
C SER A 117 1.43 4.69 -8.09
N PHE A 118 0.18 4.63 -8.56
CA PHE A 118 -0.95 5.35 -7.98
C PHE A 118 -2.11 4.43 -7.58
N GLY A 119 -1.87 3.12 -7.48
CA GLY A 119 -2.94 2.12 -7.37
C GLY A 119 -3.76 2.07 -8.66
N ILE A 120 -5.05 1.78 -8.53
CA ILE A 120 -6.01 1.79 -9.65
C ILE A 120 -6.55 3.19 -9.98
N TYR A 121 -6.03 4.25 -9.35
CA TYR A 121 -6.62 5.59 -9.42
C TYR A 121 -6.27 6.34 -10.71
N ALA A 122 -5.09 6.11 -11.27
CA ALA A 122 -4.61 6.78 -12.48
C ALA A 122 -4.19 5.75 -13.52
N HIS A 123 -4.21 6.15 -14.79
CA HIS A 123 -3.83 5.29 -15.88
C HIS A 123 -2.34 4.97 -15.85
N HIS A 124 -1.98 3.77 -16.32
CA HIS A 124 -0.60 3.30 -16.35
C HIS A 124 -0.20 2.88 -17.76
N GLY A 125 0.93 3.37 -18.26
CA GLY A 125 1.43 3.08 -19.61
C GLY A 125 2.06 1.69 -19.81
N GLY A 126 1.87 0.75 -18.87
CA GLY A 126 2.39 -0.62 -18.95
C GLY A 126 3.89 -0.85 -18.64
N GLY A 127 4.74 0.18 -18.68
CA GLY A 127 6.19 0.02 -18.46
C GLY A 127 6.61 -0.21 -17.01
N ALA A 128 7.45 -1.23 -16.74
CA ALA A 128 8.09 -1.43 -15.44
C ALA A 128 9.22 -0.43 -15.15
N TYR A 129 9.45 -0.13 -13.86
CA TYR A 129 10.51 0.80 -13.42
C TYR A 129 11.81 0.10 -13.00
N SER A 130 11.70 -0.92 -12.13
CA SER A 130 12.85 -1.62 -11.58
C SER A 130 13.67 -2.34 -12.65
N GLY A 131 14.99 -2.30 -12.53
CA GLY A 131 15.93 -2.89 -13.50
C GLY A 131 16.20 -2.04 -14.73
N LYS A 132 15.61 -0.84 -14.85
CA LYS A 132 15.86 0.09 -15.96
C LYS A 132 16.68 1.29 -15.51
N ASP A 133 17.68 1.66 -16.30
CA ASP A 133 18.43 2.89 -16.14
C ASP A 133 17.59 4.12 -16.55
N TYR A 134 18.07 5.32 -16.23
CA TYR A 134 17.31 6.56 -16.40
C TYR A 134 17.08 6.95 -17.88
N THR A 135 17.79 6.34 -18.84
CA THR A 135 17.56 6.58 -20.27
C THR A 135 16.28 5.91 -20.77
N LYS A 136 15.72 4.94 -20.03
CA LYS A 136 14.47 4.27 -20.42
C LYS A 136 13.27 5.10 -20.00
N VAL A 137 12.56 5.62 -21.00
CA VAL A 137 11.45 6.57 -20.83
C VAL A 137 10.28 6.01 -20.01
N ASP A 138 10.11 4.69 -19.94
CA ASP A 138 9.16 4.04 -19.03
C ASP A 138 9.35 4.50 -17.58
N ARG A 139 10.61 4.73 -17.15
CA ARG A 139 10.94 5.16 -15.80
C ARG A 139 11.08 6.67 -15.71
N SER A 140 11.95 7.27 -16.52
CA SER A 140 12.23 8.70 -16.44
C SER A 140 11.04 9.56 -16.87
N GLY A 141 10.32 9.15 -17.92
CA GLY A 141 9.09 9.81 -18.36
C GLY A 141 7.99 9.76 -17.30
N ALA A 142 7.77 8.59 -16.67
CA ALA A 142 6.80 8.44 -15.58
C ALA A 142 7.14 9.33 -14.37
N TYR A 143 8.43 9.41 -13.99
CA TYR A 143 8.86 10.26 -12.89
C TYR A 143 8.69 11.75 -13.22
N TYR A 144 8.94 12.14 -14.45
CA TYR A 144 8.76 13.53 -14.89
C TYR A 144 7.28 13.91 -14.99
N ALA A 145 6.41 13.01 -15.49
CA ALA A 145 4.96 13.19 -15.48
C ALA A 145 4.44 13.39 -14.05
N ARG A 146 4.92 12.58 -13.10
CA ARG A 146 4.62 12.76 -11.67
C ARG A 146 5.08 14.12 -11.15
N TRP A 147 6.29 14.54 -11.52
CA TRP A 147 6.83 15.84 -11.12
C TRP A 147 5.94 16.98 -11.63
N ILE A 148 5.54 16.97 -12.91
CA ILE A 148 4.64 17.96 -13.50
C ILE A 148 3.30 17.98 -12.76
N ALA A 149 2.62 16.84 -12.65
CA ALA A 149 1.31 16.74 -12.00
C ALA A 149 1.33 17.24 -10.54
N LYS A 150 2.39 16.88 -9.79
CA LYS A 150 2.58 17.34 -8.41
C LYS A 150 2.72 18.86 -8.34
N HIS A 151 3.43 19.48 -9.27
CA HIS A 151 3.66 20.93 -9.25
C HIS A 151 2.42 21.73 -9.69
N ILE A 152 1.64 21.23 -10.65
CA ILE A 152 0.34 21.82 -11.04
C ILE A 152 -0.60 21.89 -9.83
N VAL A 153 -0.76 20.76 -9.11
CA VAL A 153 -1.61 20.72 -7.90
C VAL A 153 -1.04 21.60 -6.79
N LYS A 154 0.29 21.57 -6.55
CA LYS A 154 0.94 22.39 -5.53
C LYS A 154 0.78 23.89 -5.81
N ALA A 155 0.82 24.30 -7.08
CA ALA A 155 0.60 25.67 -7.52
C ALA A 155 -0.89 26.10 -7.46
N LYS A 156 -1.79 25.22 -7.00
CA LYS A 156 -3.23 25.45 -6.91
C LYS A 156 -3.89 25.76 -8.26
N LEU A 157 -3.29 25.30 -9.36
CA LEU A 157 -3.86 25.43 -10.70
C LEU A 157 -4.98 24.40 -10.96
N ALA A 158 -4.95 23.28 -10.24
CA ALA A 158 -5.99 22.27 -10.24
C ALA A 158 -6.03 21.54 -8.88
N SER A 159 -7.20 20.99 -8.51
CA SER A 159 -7.35 20.13 -7.32
C SER A 159 -6.80 18.72 -7.56
N GLN A 160 -6.85 18.25 -8.81
CA GLN A 160 -6.33 16.97 -9.28
C GLN A 160 -5.74 17.16 -10.68
N CYS A 161 -4.71 16.40 -11.02
CA CYS A 161 -4.04 16.47 -12.31
C CYS A 161 -3.47 15.10 -12.68
N GLU A 162 -3.80 14.64 -13.87
CA GLU A 162 -3.19 13.50 -14.54
C GLU A 162 -2.40 14.00 -15.75
N VAL A 163 -1.19 13.48 -15.94
CA VAL A 163 -0.28 13.86 -17.02
C VAL A 163 0.10 12.58 -17.76
N ILE A 164 -0.19 12.55 -19.06
CA ILE A 164 0.15 11.44 -19.95
C ILE A 164 1.21 11.94 -20.94
N ILE A 165 2.30 11.19 -21.07
CA ILE A 165 3.40 11.47 -21.99
C ILE A 165 3.60 10.22 -22.85
N SER A 166 3.78 10.40 -24.16
CA SER A 166 4.07 9.34 -25.13
C SER A 166 5.31 9.70 -25.95
N TRP A 167 6.06 8.67 -26.37
CA TRP A 167 7.29 8.74 -27.16
C TRP A 167 7.26 7.69 -28.26
#